data_AF-A0A963N2V8-F1
#
_entry.id   AF-A0A963N2V8-F1
#
_cell.length_a   1.000
_cell.length_b   1.000
_cell.length_c   1.000
_cell.angle_alpha   90.00
_cell.angle_beta   90.00
_cell.angle_gamma   90.00
#
_symmetry.space_group_name_H-M   'P 1'
#
loop_
_entity.id
_entity.type
_entity.pdbx_description
1 polymer ?
#
loop_
_entity_poly.entity_id
_entity_poly.type
_entity_poly.pdbx_seq_one_letter_code
_entity_poly.pdbx_strand_id
1 'polypeptide(L)' 'MRYHDLRDFMAQLEARGELVRIKVPVDTHLEMTEIADRV' A
#
# COMPACT_ATOMS: atom_id res chain seq x y z
N MET A 1 5.90 -4.71 -17.43
CA MET A 1 6.21 -5.63 -16.30
C MET A 1 5.19 -6.74 -16.34
N ARG A 2 5.64 -8.00 -16.37
CA ARG A 2 4.75 -9.16 -16.33
C ARG A 2 4.66 -9.56 -14.87
N TYR A 3 3.62 -9.11 -14.18
CA TYR A 3 3.39 -9.53 -12.81
C TYR A 3 2.79 -10.93 -12.84
N HIS A 4 3.31 -11.82 -12.00
CA HIS A 4 2.75 -13.17 -11.89
C HIS A 4 1.42 -13.14 -11.12
N ASP A 5 1.35 -12.30 -10.10
CA ASP A 5 0.18 -12.09 -9.26
C ASP A 5 0.22 -10.69 -8.58
N LEU A 6 -0.82 -10.40 -7.79
CA LEU A 6 -0.95 -9.14 -7.07
C LEU A 6 0.12 -8.94 -5.98
N ARG A 7 0.63 -10.03 -5.38
CA ARG A 7 1.65 -9.96 -4.32
C ARG A 7 3.00 -9.59 -4.90
N ASP A 8 3.34 -10.16 -6.06
CA ASP A 8 4.52 -9.80 -6.84
C ASP A 8 4.47 -8.32 -7.25
N PHE A 9 3.30 -7.83 -7.69
CA PHE A 9 3.10 -6.41 -7.96
C PHE A 9 3.38 -5.53 -6.72
N MET A 10 2.77 -5.85 -5.57
CA MET A 10 2.97 -5.09 -4.33
C MET A 10 4.43 -5.13 -3.85
N ALA A 11 5.11 -6.27 -3.96
CA ALA A 11 6.51 -6.41 -3.57
C ALA A 11 7.42 -5.51 -4.43
N GLN A 12 7.14 -5.41 -5.73
CA GLN A 12 7.90 -4.53 -6.63
C GLN A 12 7.65 -3.05 -6.35
N LEU A 13 6.42 -2.65 -6.00
CA LEU A 13 6.13 -1.27 -5.58
C LEU A 13 6.85 -0.91 -4.27
N GLU A 14 6.88 -1.83 -3.29
CA GLU A 14 7.62 -1.60 -2.03
C GLU A 14 9.12 -1.47 -2.28
N ALA A 15 9.70 -2.33 -3.13
CA ALA A 15 11.12 -2.26 -3.47
C ALA A 15 11.52 -0.95 -4.18
N ARG A 16 10.58 -0.31 -4.87
CA ARG A 16 10.77 0.97 -5.56
C ARG A 16 10.51 2.20 -4.67
N GLY A 17 10.01 1.99 -3.45
CA GLY A 17 9.55 3.08 -2.60
C GLY A 17 8.21 3.70 -3.04
N GLU A 18 7.48 3.05 -3.94
CA GLU A 18 6.16 3.48 -4.44
C GLU A 18 5.00 2.92 -3.58
N LEU A 19 5.29 2.06 -2.60
CA LEU A 19 4.31 1.54 -1.63
C LEU A 19 4.76 1.83 -0.20
N VAL A 20 3.89 2.52 0.55
CA VAL A 20 4.09 2.79 1.98
C VAL A 20 3.35 1.74 2.80
N ARG A 21 4.08 1.02 3.67
CA ARG A 21 3.53 -0.03 4.53
C ARG A 21 3.13 0.54 5.90
N ILE A 22 1.83 0.55 6.19
CA ILE A 22 1.31 0.94 7.50
C ILE A 22 1.23 -0.30 8.39
N LYS A 23 2.00 -0.34 9.48
CA LYS A 23 2.05 -1.47 10.44
C LYS A 23 1.26 -1.24 11.72
N VAL A 24 0.81 0.00 11.94
CA VAL A 24 -0.03 0.35 13.08
C VAL A 24 -1.48 -0.03 12.79
N PRO A 25 -2.29 -0.34 13.81
CA PRO A 25 -3.73 -0.47 13.63
C PRO A 25 -4.33 0.83 13.07
N VAL A 26 -5.24 0.71 12.12
CA VAL A 26 -5.97 1.81 11.48
C VAL A 26 -7.45 1.45 11.47
N ASP A 27 -8.33 2.41 11.72
CA ASP A 27 -9.76 2.25 11.63
C ASP A 27 -10.21 2.11 10.16
N THR A 28 -11.05 1.11 9.91
CA THR A 28 -11.69 0.92 8.61
C THR A 28 -12.73 2.00 8.30
N HIS A 29 -13.24 2.69 9.32
CA HIS A 29 -14.18 3.78 9.15
C HIS A 29 -13.43 5.10 8.91
N LEU A 30 -13.31 5.47 7.63
CA LEU A 30 -12.79 6.76 7.14
C LEU A 30 -11.30 7.04 7.39
N GLU A 31 -10.66 6.47 8.41
CA GLU A 31 -9.23 6.71 8.68
C GLU A 31 -8.32 6.22 7.54
N MET A 32 -8.56 5.02 7.01
CA MET A 32 -7.80 4.51 5.85
C MET A 32 -7.90 5.43 4.63
N THR A 33 -9.06 6.06 4.41
CA THR A 33 -9.29 6.98 3.28
C THR A 33 -8.57 8.31 3.51
N GLU A 34 -8.69 8.88 4.71
CA GLU A 34 -7.97 10.11 5.09
C GLU A 34 -6.45 9.95 5.00
N ILE A 35 -5.93 8.78 5.33
CA ILE A 35 -4.51 8.48 5.16
C ILE A 35 -4.17 8.51 3.68
N ALA A 36 -4.92 7.80 2.83
CA ALA A 36 -4.64 7.72 1.39
C ALA A 36 -4.68 9.09 0.68
N ASP A 37 -5.54 10.01 1.11
CA ASP A 37 -5.64 11.36 0.51
C ASP A 37 -4.46 12.28 0.88
N ARG A 38 -3.70 11.96 1.94
CA ARG A 38 -2.62 12.80 2.46
C ARG A 38 -1.21 12.39 2.03
N VAL A 39 -1.04 11.21 1.46
CA VAL A 39 0.26 10.65 1.01
C VAL A 39 0.53 10.99 -0.45
#